data_AF-A0AAD4HJ77-F1
#
_entry.id   AF-A0AAD4HJ77-F1
#
_cell.length_a   1.000
_cell.length_b   1.000
_cell.length_c   1.000
_cell.angle_alpha   90.00
_cell.angle_beta   90.00
_cell.angle_gamma   90.00
#
_symmetry.space_group_name_H-M   'P 1'
#
loop_
_entity.id
_entity.type
_entity.pdbx_description
1 polymer ?
#
loop_
_entity_poly.entity_id
_entity_poly.type
_entity_poly.pdbx_seq_one_letter_code
_entity_poly.pdbx_strand_id
1 'polypeptide(L)'
;MAEKDAQLQDEDNVASIRHIFLHVKEGTPIPPALWDLHDSNYSLKKVLYTTFRFVYEAKFTPPVYSIIPSDKRYIRSWTLVVPHATTVVQVVRNNWGPSLEDLIGEFVDLGIPFFTLALSPNPPHELPRPETVFEDFSRPSSFQPNAYTYKTYELQRDDFLKHPHARAALLRGGILWRLCKASFEERLGLVNGPSSDVRLFGEAKRFPSSTSDGVTWTAWDDILTDDEVDLICGVYYVADGRRKQWTTMSWWPRPNVFDKCGPWTGYWNTSCELWFQRRLDSIRCGKARPFKPAEWKRVFKRCSQDKTRLLCNLTEEASALFIGKVLG
;
A
#
# COMPACT_ATOMS: atom_id res chain seq x y z
N MET A 1 -29.53 8.95 22.98
CA MET A 1 -28.27 9.28 23.66
C MET A 1 -27.11 9.00 22.71
N ALA A 2 -26.88 7.76 22.28
CA ALA A 2 -25.80 7.41 21.34
C ALA A 2 -25.69 8.27 20.06
N GLU A 3 -26.82 8.67 19.45
CA GLU A 3 -26.83 9.49 18.23
C GLU A 3 -26.47 10.96 18.47
N LYS A 4 -26.80 11.49 19.67
CA LYS A 4 -26.36 12.83 20.11
C LYS A 4 -24.90 12.83 20.53
N ASP A 5 -24.44 11.76 21.18
CA ASP A 5 -23.04 11.61 21.59
C ASP A 5 -22.12 11.45 20.37
N ALA A 6 -22.57 10.77 19.31
CA ALA A 6 -21.87 10.68 18.03
C ALA A 6 -21.82 12.02 17.28
N GLN A 7 -22.92 12.80 17.28
CA GLN A 7 -22.92 14.15 16.70
C GLN A 7 -22.02 15.13 17.46
N LEU A 8 -22.00 15.07 18.80
CA LEU A 8 -21.12 15.90 19.63
C LEU A 8 -19.64 15.54 19.42
N GLN A 9 -19.30 14.25 19.31
CA GLN A 9 -17.95 13.83 18.96
C GLN A 9 -17.52 14.28 17.56
N ASP A 10 -18.44 14.31 16.59
CA ASP A 10 -18.14 14.76 15.22
C ASP A 10 -17.90 16.28 15.17
N GLU A 11 -18.68 17.08 15.91
CA GLU A 11 -18.47 18.54 16.02
C GLU A 11 -17.15 18.90 16.72
N ASP A 12 -16.81 18.22 17.82
CA ASP A 12 -15.55 18.43 18.55
C ASP A 12 -14.33 18.00 17.72
N ASN A 13 -14.46 16.91 16.94
CA ASN A 13 -13.41 16.47 16.01
C ASN A 13 -13.20 17.46 14.88
N VAL A 14 -14.28 17.99 14.30
CA VAL A 14 -14.20 19.01 13.24
C VAL A 14 -13.57 20.30 13.76
N ALA A 15 -13.89 20.73 14.99
CA ALA A 15 -13.27 21.90 15.62
C ALA A 15 -11.76 21.68 15.86
N SER A 16 -11.37 20.50 16.35
CA SER A 16 -9.97 20.14 16.60
C SER A 16 -9.14 20.07 15.31
N ILE A 17 -9.68 19.46 14.25
CA ILE A 17 -9.05 19.42 12.92
C ILE A 17 -8.87 20.82 12.37
N ARG A 18 -9.87 21.69 12.55
CA ARG A 18 -9.82 23.09 12.09
C ARG A 18 -8.74 23.88 12.83
N HIS A 19 -8.59 23.68 14.14
CA HIS A 19 -7.53 24.29 14.94
C HIS A 19 -6.13 23.84 14.51
N ILE A 20 -5.92 22.52 14.34
CA ILE A 20 -4.64 22.00 13.86
C ILE A 20 -4.32 22.56 12.46
N PHE A 21 -5.32 22.60 11.57
CA PHE A 21 -5.14 23.16 10.24
C PHE A 21 -4.75 24.65 10.27
N LEU A 22 -5.32 25.44 11.17
CA LEU A 22 -4.94 26.85 11.35
C LEU A 22 -3.48 26.97 11.80
N HIS A 23 -3.06 26.20 12.81
CA HIS A 23 -1.67 26.19 13.27
C HIS A 23 -0.69 25.81 12.14
N VAL A 24 -1.00 24.75 11.38
CA VAL A 24 -0.19 24.30 10.24
C VAL A 24 -0.16 25.35 9.12
N LYS A 25 -1.30 26.00 8.83
CA LYS A 25 -1.40 27.02 7.77
C LYS A 25 -0.66 28.30 8.13
N GLU A 26 -0.72 28.71 9.39
CA GLU A 26 -0.13 29.95 9.90
C GLU A 26 1.33 29.77 10.34
N GLY A 27 1.83 28.54 10.38
CA GLY A 27 3.19 28.22 10.82
C GLY A 27 3.39 28.43 12.32
N THR A 28 2.31 28.41 13.11
CA THR A 28 2.38 28.58 14.56
C THR A 28 2.56 27.22 15.24
N PRO A 29 3.26 27.14 16.39
CA PRO A 29 3.43 25.88 17.11
C PRO A 29 2.08 25.28 17.51
N ILE A 30 1.89 23.99 17.22
CA ILE A 30 0.70 23.25 17.65
C ILE A 30 0.80 23.02 19.16
N PRO A 31 -0.22 23.42 19.96
CA PRO A 31 -0.22 23.17 21.40
C PRO A 31 -0.02 21.68 21.73
N PRO A 32 0.78 21.33 22.76
CA PRO A 32 1.01 19.94 23.16
C PRO A 32 -0.26 19.13 23.42
N ALA A 33 -1.33 19.78 23.89
CA ALA A 33 -2.62 19.13 24.14
C ALA A 33 -3.35 18.70 22.85
N LEU A 34 -3.08 19.38 21.73
CA LEU A 34 -3.66 19.09 20.41
C LEU A 34 -2.75 18.21 19.55
N TRP A 35 -1.55 17.89 20.03
CA TRP A 35 -0.59 17.04 19.35
C TRP A 35 -0.35 15.78 20.16
N ASP A 36 -1.00 14.70 19.74
CA ASP A 36 -0.94 13.41 20.42
C ASP A 36 0.43 12.71 20.37
N LEU A 37 1.25 12.98 19.34
CA LEU A 37 2.65 12.54 19.29
C LEU A 37 3.63 13.46 20.04
N HIS A 38 3.14 14.50 20.72
CA HIS A 38 4.00 15.36 21.54
C HIS A 38 4.56 14.59 22.76
N ASP A 39 5.79 14.91 23.17
CA ASP A 39 6.52 14.16 24.21
C ASP A 39 5.79 14.09 25.57
N SER A 40 4.99 15.13 25.86
CA SER A 40 4.18 15.24 27.08
C SER A 40 2.89 14.41 27.05
N ASN A 41 2.53 13.80 25.91
CA ASN A 41 1.33 12.98 25.81
C ASN A 41 1.64 11.52 26.17
N TYR A 42 1.16 11.10 27.34
CA TYR A 42 1.44 9.77 27.90
C TYR A 42 0.45 8.69 27.44
N SER A 43 -0.66 9.06 26.81
CA SER A 43 -1.73 8.12 26.47
C SER A 43 -1.27 7.08 25.45
N LEU A 44 -0.60 7.50 24.37
CA LEU A 44 -0.08 6.58 23.35
C LEU A 44 1.09 5.73 23.86
N LYS A 45 1.89 6.25 24.79
CA LYS A 45 3.00 5.51 25.42
C LYS A 45 2.53 4.29 26.21
N LYS A 46 1.33 4.35 26.82
CA LYS A 46 0.75 3.22 27.57
C LYS A 46 0.19 2.12 26.67
N VAL A 47 -0.31 2.46 25.48
CA VAL A 47 -0.96 1.51 24.55
C VAL A 47 0.05 0.65 23.81
N LEU A 48 1.25 1.19 23.55
CA LEU A 48 2.33 0.57 22.76
C LEU A 48 2.84 -0.80 23.24
N TYR A 49 2.49 -1.25 24.46
CA TYR A 49 3.05 -2.47 25.05
C TYR A 49 2.03 -3.55 25.38
N THR A 50 0.76 -3.39 25.02
CA THR A 50 -0.27 -4.33 25.47
C THR A 50 -0.37 -5.57 24.58
N THR A 51 -0.30 -5.40 23.25
CA THR A 51 -0.63 -6.49 22.31
C THR A 51 0.44 -6.82 21.29
N PHE A 52 1.11 -5.80 20.74
CA PHE A 52 2.20 -5.97 19.78
C PHE A 52 3.44 -5.22 20.26
N ARG A 53 4.60 -5.80 19.97
CA ARG A 53 5.90 -5.13 20.01
C ARG A 53 6.26 -4.70 18.60
N PHE A 54 6.65 -3.44 18.46
CA PHE A 54 7.17 -2.90 17.21
C PHE A 54 8.70 -2.88 17.26
N VAL A 55 9.36 -3.21 16.14
CA VAL A 55 10.83 -3.18 16.03
C VAL A 55 11.21 -2.45 14.75
N TYR A 56 12.08 -1.45 14.88
CA TYR A 56 12.64 -0.76 13.72
C TYR A 56 13.76 -1.59 13.08
N GLU A 57 13.60 -1.95 11.82
CA GLU A 57 14.50 -2.84 11.10
C GLU A 57 15.36 -2.07 10.10
N ALA A 58 16.38 -1.38 10.62
CA ALA A 58 17.31 -0.58 9.82
C ALA A 58 18.10 -1.37 8.76
N LYS A 59 18.12 -2.71 8.88
CA LYS A 59 18.76 -3.61 7.91
C LYS A 59 18.06 -3.64 6.55
N PHE A 60 16.77 -3.25 6.49
CA PHE A 60 16.04 -3.15 5.23
C PHE A 60 16.34 -1.84 4.50
N THR A 61 16.29 -1.87 3.17
CA THR A 61 16.40 -0.68 2.31
C THR A 61 15.17 -0.58 1.40
N PRO A 62 14.27 0.39 1.61
CA PRO A 62 14.23 1.30 2.77
C PRO A 62 13.93 0.55 4.09
N PRO A 63 14.24 1.15 5.26
CA PRO A 63 13.92 0.57 6.56
C PRO A 63 12.42 0.30 6.73
N VAL A 64 12.09 -0.70 7.56
CA VAL A 64 10.71 -1.11 7.84
C VAL A 64 10.49 -1.28 9.34
N TYR A 65 9.24 -1.45 9.74
CA TYR A 65 8.85 -1.73 11.11
C TYR A 65 8.23 -3.13 11.21
N SER A 66 8.87 -4.03 11.96
CA SER A 66 8.33 -5.35 12.29
C SER A 66 7.27 -5.24 13.37
N ILE A 67 6.15 -5.94 13.18
CA ILE A 67 5.04 -6.04 14.13
C ILE A 67 5.03 -7.47 14.70
N ILE A 68 5.32 -7.59 15.99
CA ILE A 68 5.53 -8.89 16.64
C ILE A 68 4.49 -9.05 17.75
N PRO A 69 3.63 -10.08 17.71
CA PRO A 69 2.69 -10.35 18.79
C PRO A 69 3.40 -10.54 20.13
N SER A 70 2.87 -9.94 21.19
CA SER A 70 3.38 -10.13 22.55
C SER A 70 3.13 -11.54 23.07
N ASP A 71 2.02 -12.16 22.67
CA ASP A 71 1.71 -13.56 22.98
C ASP A 71 2.39 -14.50 21.99
N LYS A 72 3.27 -15.36 22.52
CA LYS A 72 4.07 -16.31 21.74
C LYS A 72 3.23 -17.32 20.96
N ARG A 73 1.97 -17.56 21.34
CA ARG A 73 1.04 -18.45 20.61
C ARG A 73 0.73 -17.94 19.19
N TYR A 74 0.90 -16.65 18.94
CA TYR A 74 0.65 -16.04 17.63
C TYR A 74 1.93 -15.80 16.81
N ILE A 75 3.10 -16.30 17.27
CA ILE A 75 4.32 -16.23 16.47
C ILE A 75 4.16 -17.14 15.24
N ARG A 76 4.51 -16.59 14.07
CA ARG A 76 4.45 -17.29 12.77
C ARG A 76 5.86 -17.58 12.25
N SER A 77 5.94 -18.43 11.23
CA SER A 77 7.18 -18.67 10.46
C SER A 77 7.58 -17.47 9.58
N TRP A 78 6.71 -16.46 9.50
CA TRP A 78 6.90 -15.21 8.79
C TRP A 78 6.69 -14.03 9.75
N THR A 79 7.17 -12.84 9.37
CA THR A 79 7.08 -11.60 10.15
C THR A 79 6.25 -10.55 9.41
N LEU A 80 5.24 -9.98 10.07
CA LEU A 80 4.49 -8.84 9.54
C LEU A 80 5.36 -7.60 9.61
N VAL A 81 5.55 -6.90 8.49
CA VAL A 81 6.27 -5.62 8.48
C VAL A 81 5.51 -4.56 7.71
N VAL A 82 5.65 -3.30 8.13
CA VAL A 82 5.07 -2.14 7.47
C VAL A 82 6.16 -1.13 7.10
N PRO A 83 6.04 -0.44 5.95
CA PRO A 83 7.09 0.47 5.48
C PRO A 83 7.09 1.84 6.17
N HIS A 84 6.02 2.20 6.87
CA HIS A 84 5.81 3.57 7.35
C HIS A 84 5.55 3.61 8.87
N ALA A 85 6.16 4.59 9.52
CA ALA A 85 5.94 4.92 10.93
C ALA A 85 4.50 5.37 11.20
N THR A 86 3.92 6.13 10.25
CA THR A 86 2.50 6.52 10.31
C THR A 86 1.58 5.32 10.46
N THR A 87 1.86 4.20 9.79
CA THR A 87 1.09 2.96 9.95
C THR A 87 1.19 2.43 11.38
N VAL A 88 2.39 2.33 11.95
CA VAL A 88 2.58 1.87 13.34
C VAL A 88 1.81 2.75 14.33
N VAL A 89 1.93 4.08 14.19
CA VAL A 89 1.16 5.03 15.01
C VAL A 89 -0.35 4.80 14.85
N GLN A 90 -0.82 4.54 13.63
CA GLN A 90 -2.24 4.28 13.36
C GLN A 90 -2.74 2.99 14.04
N VAL A 91 -1.95 1.91 14.01
CA VAL A 91 -2.25 0.67 14.75
C VAL A 91 -2.48 0.96 16.23
N VAL A 92 -1.57 1.73 16.84
CA VAL A 92 -1.63 2.08 18.27
C VAL A 92 -2.83 2.98 18.56
N ARG A 93 -3.04 4.03 17.76
CA ARG A 93 -4.15 4.98 17.95
C ARG A 93 -5.51 4.31 17.93
N ASN A 94 -5.70 3.35 17.03
CA ASN A 94 -6.97 2.66 16.86
C ASN A 94 -7.08 1.38 17.71
N ASN A 95 -6.03 1.02 18.45
CA ASN A 95 -5.96 -0.21 19.22
C ASN A 95 -6.31 -1.46 18.38
N TRP A 96 -5.77 -1.51 17.14
CA TRP A 96 -5.99 -2.65 16.25
C TRP A 96 -5.31 -3.92 16.77
N GLY A 97 -5.99 -5.07 16.59
CA GLY A 97 -5.61 -6.36 17.16
C GLY A 97 -6.82 -7.08 17.77
N PRO A 98 -6.63 -8.09 18.65
CA PRO A 98 -5.35 -8.50 19.24
C PRO A 98 -4.54 -9.50 18.40
N SER A 99 -5.11 -10.03 17.33
CA SER A 99 -4.46 -11.03 16.47
C SER A 99 -3.80 -10.39 15.24
N LEU A 100 -2.88 -11.12 14.59
CA LEU A 100 -2.33 -10.66 13.31
C LEU A 100 -3.39 -10.68 12.22
N GLU A 101 -4.38 -11.56 12.34
CA GLU A 101 -5.52 -11.70 11.45
C GLU A 101 -6.37 -10.44 11.44
N ASP A 102 -6.73 -9.93 12.63
CA ASP A 102 -7.50 -8.68 12.77
C ASP A 102 -6.71 -7.51 12.16
N LEU A 103 -5.43 -7.43 12.48
CA LEU A 103 -4.55 -6.36 12.00
C LEU A 103 -4.38 -6.37 10.47
N ILE A 104 -4.18 -7.54 9.88
CA ILE A 104 -4.12 -7.72 8.43
C ILE A 104 -5.46 -7.36 7.79
N GLY A 105 -6.58 -7.72 8.43
CA GLY A 105 -7.91 -7.32 8.00
C GLY A 105 -8.03 -5.81 7.85
N GLU A 106 -7.62 -5.05 8.88
CA GLU A 106 -7.63 -3.59 8.86
C GLU A 106 -6.73 -3.00 7.75
N PHE A 107 -5.51 -3.54 7.59
CA PHE A 107 -4.61 -3.10 6.53
C PHE A 107 -5.22 -3.32 5.14
N VAL A 108 -5.82 -4.49 4.92
CA VAL A 108 -6.49 -4.84 3.67
C VAL A 108 -7.75 -4.00 3.48
N ASP A 109 -8.49 -3.64 4.52
CA ASP A 109 -9.68 -2.84 4.34
C ASP A 109 -9.39 -1.39 3.97
N LEU A 110 -8.31 -0.85 4.50
CA LEU A 110 -7.84 0.51 4.25
C LEU A 110 -6.83 0.60 3.12
N GLY A 111 -6.45 -0.50 2.47
CA GLY A 111 -5.45 -0.50 1.40
C GLY A 111 -4.09 0.03 1.84
N ILE A 112 -3.72 -0.27 3.10
CA ILE A 112 -2.43 0.07 3.69
C ILE A 112 -1.37 -0.90 3.15
N PRO A 113 -0.20 -0.42 2.70
CA PRO A 113 0.90 -1.29 2.29
C PRO A 113 1.50 -2.05 3.48
N PHE A 114 1.68 -3.37 3.34
CA PHE A 114 2.39 -4.22 4.30
C PHE A 114 3.04 -5.41 3.60
N PHE A 115 3.90 -6.12 4.33
CA PHE A 115 4.59 -7.31 3.84
C PHE A 115 4.51 -8.41 4.88
N THR A 116 4.49 -9.65 4.43
CA THR A 116 4.49 -10.85 5.27
C THR A 116 5.78 -11.62 5.03
N LEU A 117 6.87 -11.24 5.66
CA LEU A 117 8.20 -11.73 5.28
C LEU A 117 8.52 -13.11 5.84
N ALA A 118 8.77 -14.11 4.98
CA ALA A 118 9.31 -15.40 5.40
C ALA A 118 10.84 -15.34 5.53
N LEU A 119 11.37 -15.64 6.72
CA LEU A 119 12.81 -15.66 6.98
C LEU A 119 13.37 -17.06 6.71
N SER A 120 14.42 -17.15 5.89
CA SER A 120 15.15 -18.38 5.64
C SER A 120 16.61 -18.23 6.07
N PRO A 121 17.15 -19.15 6.91
CA PRO A 121 18.58 -19.25 7.14
C PRO A 121 19.24 -19.79 5.87
N ASN A 122 20.28 -19.10 5.40
CA ASN A 122 20.97 -19.33 4.13
C ASN A 122 20.08 -19.08 2.89
N PRO A 123 20.46 -18.15 1.99
CA PRO A 123 19.71 -17.92 0.76
C PRO A 123 19.66 -19.22 -0.05
N PRO A 124 18.47 -19.76 -0.38
CA PRO A 124 18.38 -20.81 -1.38
C PRO A 124 18.87 -20.27 -2.73
N HIS A 125 19.35 -21.14 -3.62
CA HIS A 125 19.63 -20.76 -4.99
C HIS A 125 18.37 -20.14 -5.62
N GLU A 126 18.51 -18.94 -6.18
CA GLU A 126 17.45 -18.29 -6.93
C GLU A 126 17.11 -19.14 -8.15
N LEU A 127 15.86 -19.60 -8.20
CA LEU A 127 15.34 -20.26 -9.38
C LEU A 127 14.95 -19.19 -10.41
N PRO A 128 15.11 -19.46 -11.72
CA PRO A 128 14.55 -18.59 -12.73
C PRO A 128 13.05 -18.41 -12.48
N ARG A 129 12.61 -17.15 -12.39
CA ARG A 129 11.18 -16.83 -12.26
C ARG A 129 10.46 -17.33 -13.51
N PRO A 130 9.42 -18.16 -13.38
CA PRO A 130 8.58 -18.53 -14.53
C PRO A 130 7.94 -17.29 -15.13
N GLU A 131 7.83 -17.24 -16.46
CA GLU A 131 7.02 -16.20 -17.11
C GLU A 131 5.54 -16.42 -16.78
N THR A 132 4.88 -15.35 -16.35
CA THR A 132 3.43 -15.35 -16.19
C THR A 132 2.81 -15.18 -17.57
N VAL A 133 2.14 -16.23 -18.06
CA VAL A 133 1.58 -16.25 -19.42
C VAL A 133 0.19 -15.61 -19.40
N PHE A 134 0.03 -14.50 -20.12
CA PHE A 134 -1.25 -13.87 -20.42
C PHE A 134 -1.28 -13.39 -21.87
N GLU A 135 -2.47 -13.04 -22.36
CA GLU A 135 -2.65 -12.55 -23.73
C GLU A 135 -1.77 -11.31 -23.98
N ASP A 136 -1.11 -11.29 -25.15
CA ASP A 136 -0.32 -10.14 -25.58
C ASP A 136 -1.21 -8.89 -25.70
N PHE A 137 -0.85 -7.82 -24.99
CA PHE A 137 -1.50 -6.52 -25.04
C PHE A 137 -0.98 -5.60 -26.15
N SER A 138 -0.17 -6.14 -27.08
CA SER A 138 0.26 -5.45 -28.27
C SER A 138 -0.90 -5.20 -29.22
N ARG A 139 -1.03 -3.98 -29.72
CA ARG A 139 -2.16 -3.53 -30.55
C ARG A 139 -1.66 -2.71 -31.74
N PRO A 140 -2.32 -2.80 -32.91
CA PRO A 140 -1.96 -2.00 -34.08
C PRO A 140 -2.22 -0.51 -33.83
N SER A 141 -1.61 0.36 -34.65
CA SER A 141 -1.77 1.82 -34.56
C SER A 141 -3.23 2.30 -34.73
N SER A 142 -4.08 1.48 -35.37
CA SER A 142 -5.51 1.71 -35.55
C SER A 142 -6.37 1.29 -34.35
N PHE A 143 -5.77 0.78 -33.28
CA PHE A 143 -6.49 0.29 -32.10
C PHE A 143 -7.31 1.40 -31.43
N GLN A 144 -8.60 1.14 -31.29
CA GLN A 144 -9.54 2.03 -30.61
C GLN A 144 -10.12 1.31 -29.38
N PRO A 145 -9.65 1.67 -28.17
CA PRO A 145 -10.21 1.15 -26.94
C PRO A 145 -11.70 1.51 -26.81
N ASN A 146 -12.49 0.54 -26.37
CA ASN A 146 -13.93 0.66 -26.16
C ASN A 146 -14.39 -0.19 -24.95
N ALA A 147 -15.69 -0.17 -24.65
CA ALA A 147 -16.26 -0.92 -23.53
C ALA A 147 -15.97 -2.44 -23.60
N TYR A 148 -15.96 -3.03 -24.79
CA TYR A 148 -15.61 -4.45 -24.98
C TYR A 148 -14.16 -4.72 -24.57
N THR A 149 -13.21 -3.91 -25.05
CA THR A 149 -11.79 -4.06 -24.68
C THR A 149 -11.54 -3.87 -23.18
N TYR A 150 -12.31 -2.99 -22.52
CA TYR A 150 -12.26 -2.86 -21.07
C TYR A 150 -12.74 -4.12 -20.36
N LYS A 151 -13.82 -4.74 -20.85
CA LYS A 151 -14.34 -5.98 -20.27
C LYS A 151 -13.36 -7.15 -20.45
N THR A 152 -12.72 -7.25 -21.61
CA THR A 152 -11.65 -8.24 -21.86
C THR A 152 -10.49 -8.05 -20.88
N TYR A 153 -10.06 -6.80 -20.66
CA TYR A 153 -9.04 -6.48 -19.65
C TYR A 153 -9.46 -6.95 -18.24
N GLU A 154 -10.70 -6.66 -17.81
CA GLU A 154 -11.17 -7.09 -16.48
C GLU A 154 -11.11 -8.61 -16.33
N LEU A 155 -11.52 -9.35 -17.36
CA LEU A 155 -11.48 -10.82 -17.34
C LEU A 155 -10.04 -11.36 -17.22
N GLN A 156 -9.10 -10.80 -17.97
CA GLN A 156 -7.69 -11.22 -17.92
C GLN A 156 -7.04 -10.88 -16.57
N ARG A 157 -7.33 -9.68 -16.03
CA ARG A 157 -6.90 -9.31 -14.68
C ARG A 157 -7.43 -10.31 -13.67
N ASP A 158 -8.75 -10.57 -13.67
CA ASP A 158 -9.37 -11.44 -12.68
C ASP A 158 -8.92 -12.90 -12.82
N ASP A 159 -8.54 -13.35 -14.03
CA ASP A 159 -7.92 -14.65 -14.23
C ASP A 159 -6.51 -14.73 -13.61
N PHE A 160 -5.67 -13.71 -13.83
CA PHE A 160 -4.36 -13.62 -13.20
C PHE A 160 -4.45 -13.58 -11.66
N LEU A 161 -5.46 -12.90 -11.12
CA LEU A 161 -5.63 -12.77 -9.67
C LEU A 161 -5.92 -14.10 -8.94
N LYS A 162 -6.18 -15.18 -9.68
CA LYS A 162 -6.28 -16.54 -9.13
C LYS A 162 -4.93 -17.15 -8.77
N HIS A 163 -3.82 -16.60 -9.27
CA HIS A 163 -2.49 -17.09 -8.93
C HIS A 163 -2.12 -16.77 -7.47
N PRO A 164 -1.48 -17.70 -6.73
CA PRO A 164 -1.15 -17.49 -5.32
C PRO A 164 -0.33 -16.23 -5.04
N HIS A 165 0.67 -15.90 -5.88
CA HIS A 165 1.53 -14.73 -5.70
C HIS A 165 0.84 -13.41 -6.06
N ALA A 166 -0.29 -13.45 -6.78
CA ALA A 166 -1.04 -12.25 -7.16
C ALA A 166 -1.56 -11.46 -5.94
N ARG A 167 -1.59 -12.09 -4.76
CA ARG A 167 -1.82 -11.43 -3.46
C ARG A 167 -0.91 -10.22 -3.23
N ALA A 168 0.28 -10.20 -3.82
CA ALA A 168 1.18 -9.05 -3.76
C ALA A 168 0.50 -7.74 -4.23
N ALA A 169 -0.47 -7.83 -5.14
CA ALA A 169 -1.28 -6.69 -5.57
C ALA A 169 -2.10 -6.08 -4.42
N LEU A 170 -2.69 -6.92 -3.56
CA LEU A 170 -3.42 -6.47 -2.37
C LEU A 170 -2.47 -5.90 -1.33
N LEU A 171 -1.36 -6.60 -1.05
CA LEU A 171 -0.38 -6.22 -0.03
C LEU A 171 0.30 -4.89 -0.33
N ARG A 172 0.46 -4.54 -1.61
CA ARG A 172 1.05 -3.26 -2.02
C ARG A 172 0.21 -2.08 -1.55
N GLY A 173 -1.10 -2.22 -1.39
CA GLY A 173 -2.01 -1.09 -1.18
C GLY A 173 -2.22 -0.26 -2.46
N GLY A 174 -2.78 0.94 -2.29
CA GLY A 174 -2.92 1.92 -3.38
C GLY A 174 -3.77 1.44 -4.56
N ILE A 175 -3.36 1.82 -5.79
CA ILE A 175 -4.15 1.54 -7.00
C ILE A 175 -4.25 0.05 -7.32
N LEU A 176 -3.18 -0.73 -7.10
CA LEU A 176 -3.21 -2.18 -7.35
C LEU A 176 -4.20 -2.85 -6.41
N TRP A 177 -4.10 -2.55 -5.12
CA TRP A 177 -5.06 -3.03 -4.14
C TRP A 177 -6.48 -2.71 -4.56
N ARG A 178 -6.78 -1.47 -4.98
CA ARG A 178 -8.15 -1.10 -5.32
C ARG A 178 -8.69 -1.85 -6.51
N LEU A 179 -7.85 -2.07 -7.53
CA LEU A 179 -8.20 -2.79 -8.75
C LEU A 179 -8.45 -4.27 -8.49
N CYS A 180 -7.85 -4.82 -7.45
CA CYS A 180 -7.88 -6.24 -7.16
C CYS A 180 -8.80 -6.60 -5.99
N LYS A 181 -9.09 -5.67 -5.07
CA LYS A 181 -9.84 -5.91 -3.81
C LYS A 181 -11.13 -6.70 -4.01
N ALA A 182 -11.89 -6.41 -5.07
CA ALA A 182 -13.17 -7.05 -5.33
C ALA A 182 -13.05 -8.49 -5.85
N SER A 183 -11.89 -8.85 -6.42
CA SER A 183 -11.64 -10.15 -7.05
C SER A 183 -11.04 -11.18 -6.07
N PHE A 184 -10.66 -10.77 -4.86
CA PHE A 184 -10.20 -11.66 -3.81
C PHE A 184 -11.35 -11.98 -2.85
N GLU A 185 -12.05 -13.09 -3.12
CA GLU A 185 -13.18 -13.56 -2.33
C GLU A 185 -12.76 -14.06 -0.94
N GLU A 186 -11.54 -14.61 -0.81
CA GLU A 186 -11.06 -15.21 0.42
C GLU A 186 -9.82 -14.49 0.97
N ARG A 187 -10.05 -13.50 1.83
CA ARG A 187 -8.98 -12.77 2.55
C ARG A 187 -8.19 -13.68 3.50
N LEU A 188 -8.70 -14.86 3.82
CA LEU A 188 -8.11 -15.81 4.79
C LEU A 188 -6.76 -16.36 4.33
N GLY A 189 -6.46 -16.36 3.02
CA GLY A 189 -5.13 -16.75 2.54
C GLY A 189 -4.02 -15.78 2.99
N LEU A 190 -4.35 -14.51 3.26
CA LEU A 190 -3.37 -13.45 3.54
C LEU A 190 -2.60 -13.66 4.84
N VAL A 191 -3.24 -14.27 5.83
CA VAL A 191 -2.68 -14.46 7.17
C VAL A 191 -1.70 -15.65 7.24
N ASN A 192 -1.54 -16.40 6.15
CA ASN A 192 -0.62 -17.55 6.10
C ASN A 192 0.83 -17.16 5.76
N GLY A 193 1.10 -15.87 5.51
CA GLY A 193 2.40 -15.39 5.05
C GLY A 193 2.50 -15.38 3.52
N PRO A 194 3.71 -15.39 2.95
CA PRO A 194 3.89 -15.47 1.50
C PRO A 194 3.22 -16.70 0.92
N SER A 195 2.92 -16.65 -0.38
CA SER A 195 2.37 -17.78 -1.12
C SER A 195 3.33 -18.98 -1.13
N SER A 196 2.78 -20.16 -1.45
CA SER A 196 3.57 -21.37 -1.70
C SER A 196 4.63 -21.18 -2.80
N ASP A 197 4.38 -20.23 -3.70
CA ASP A 197 5.17 -20.02 -4.90
C ASP A 197 6.15 -18.84 -4.73
N VAL A 198 6.30 -18.31 -3.51
CA VAL A 198 7.22 -17.21 -3.19
C VAL A 198 8.66 -17.50 -3.62
N ARG A 199 9.06 -18.78 -3.70
CA ARG A 199 10.39 -19.18 -4.18
C ARG A 199 10.56 -19.02 -5.69
N LEU A 200 9.47 -18.99 -6.44
CA LEU A 200 9.44 -18.84 -7.89
C LEU A 200 9.10 -17.40 -8.30
N PHE A 201 8.15 -16.77 -7.60
CA PHE A 201 7.60 -15.45 -7.95
C PHE A 201 7.84 -14.37 -6.90
N GLY A 202 8.56 -14.66 -5.82
CA GLY A 202 8.92 -13.68 -4.80
C GLY A 202 10.25 -12.98 -5.08
N GLU A 203 10.61 -12.05 -4.20
CA GLU A 203 11.93 -11.40 -4.19
C GLU A 203 12.66 -11.70 -2.87
N ALA A 204 13.93 -12.07 -3.00
CA ALA A 204 14.85 -12.25 -1.89
C ALA A 204 15.45 -10.92 -1.45
N LYS A 205 15.11 -10.44 -0.25
CA LYS A 205 15.87 -9.36 0.41
C LYS A 205 16.91 -9.97 1.35
N ARG A 206 18.18 -9.80 1.01
CA ARG A 206 19.31 -10.34 1.79
C ARG A 206 19.71 -9.34 2.88
N PHE A 207 19.91 -9.86 4.09
CA PHE A 207 20.40 -9.07 5.21
C PHE A 207 21.68 -9.70 5.77
N PRO A 208 22.77 -8.93 5.89
CA PRO A 208 23.95 -9.41 6.58
C PRO A 208 23.57 -9.70 8.03
N SER A 209 23.97 -10.86 8.53
CA SER A 209 23.79 -11.18 9.94
C SER A 209 24.70 -10.34 10.82
N SER A 210 24.15 -9.89 11.93
CA SER A 210 24.90 -9.24 13.02
C SER A 210 25.45 -10.25 14.03
N THR A 211 25.08 -11.53 13.93
CA THR A 211 25.60 -12.59 14.81
C THR A 211 26.96 -13.08 14.34
N SER A 212 27.78 -13.50 15.31
CA SER A 212 29.11 -14.10 15.13
C SER A 212 29.10 -15.46 14.39
N ASP A 213 27.92 -15.94 13.99
CA ASP A 213 27.70 -17.21 13.31
C ASP A 213 27.94 -17.15 11.80
N GLY A 214 28.07 -15.95 11.22
CA GLY A 214 28.30 -15.76 9.78
C GLY A 214 27.12 -16.16 8.88
N VAL A 215 25.94 -16.42 9.44
CA VAL A 215 24.77 -16.91 8.69
C VAL A 215 24.10 -15.76 7.96
N THR A 216 24.04 -15.76 6.63
CA THR A 216 23.25 -14.73 5.91
C THR A 216 21.77 -15.07 5.93
N TRP A 217 20.94 -14.15 6.41
CA TRP A 217 19.48 -14.30 6.40
C TRP A 217 18.88 -13.70 5.14
N THR A 218 17.84 -14.34 4.63
CA THR A 218 17.06 -13.82 3.49
C THR A 218 15.59 -13.76 3.87
N ALA A 219 14.98 -12.59 3.65
CA ALA A 219 13.54 -12.43 3.76
C ALA A 219 12.90 -12.55 2.37
N TRP A 220 11.81 -13.29 2.28
CA TRP A 220 11.05 -13.51 1.05
C TRP A 220 9.61 -13.04 1.21
N ASP A 221 9.07 -12.42 0.17
CA ASP A 221 7.65 -12.16 0.03
C ASP A 221 7.26 -12.18 -1.45
N ASP A 222 5.97 -12.32 -1.72
CA ASP A 222 5.45 -12.30 -3.08
C ASP A 222 5.68 -10.93 -3.72
N ILE A 223 6.06 -10.92 -5.01
CA ILE A 223 6.24 -9.69 -5.76
C ILE A 223 5.63 -9.81 -7.16
N LEU A 224 5.12 -8.70 -7.67
CA LEU A 224 4.65 -8.61 -9.05
C LEU A 224 5.79 -8.19 -9.99
N THR A 225 5.85 -8.77 -11.18
CA THR A 225 6.67 -8.25 -12.27
C THR A 225 6.08 -6.95 -12.84
N ASP A 226 6.88 -6.22 -13.62
CA ASP A 226 6.39 -5.06 -14.36
C ASP A 226 5.24 -5.42 -15.32
N ASP A 227 5.31 -6.60 -15.94
CA ASP A 227 4.28 -7.06 -16.88
C ASP A 227 2.98 -7.44 -16.15
N GLU A 228 3.06 -8.03 -14.95
CA GLU A 228 1.89 -8.30 -14.10
C GLU A 228 1.25 -7.01 -13.59
N VAL A 229 2.06 -6.01 -13.22
CA VAL A 229 1.57 -4.67 -12.89
C VAL A 229 0.87 -4.03 -14.08
N ASP A 230 1.43 -4.21 -15.28
CA ASP A 230 0.86 -3.71 -16.53
C ASP A 230 -0.49 -4.36 -16.86
N LEU A 231 -0.58 -5.68 -16.69
CA LEU A 231 -1.83 -6.43 -16.79
C LEU A 231 -2.87 -5.86 -15.81
N ILE A 232 -2.55 -5.70 -14.52
CA ILE A 232 -3.49 -5.18 -13.52
C ILE A 232 -3.95 -3.77 -13.87
N CYS A 233 -3.04 -2.91 -14.33
CA CYS A 233 -3.35 -1.53 -14.72
C CYS A 233 -4.05 -1.42 -16.09
N GLY A 234 -4.16 -2.52 -16.85
CA GLY A 234 -4.77 -2.57 -18.17
C GLY A 234 -3.97 -1.78 -19.20
N VAL A 235 -2.66 -2.03 -19.27
CA VAL A 235 -1.73 -1.40 -20.21
C VAL A 235 -1.81 -2.10 -21.57
N TYR A 236 -1.89 -1.31 -22.64
CA TYR A 236 -1.71 -1.75 -24.02
C TYR A 236 -0.43 -1.17 -24.60
N TYR A 237 0.27 -1.98 -25.39
CA TYR A 237 1.41 -1.56 -26.20
C TYR A 237 0.90 -1.29 -27.62
N VAL A 238 0.77 -0.02 -28.00
CA VAL A 238 0.20 0.37 -29.30
C VAL A 238 1.32 0.73 -30.25
N ALA A 239 1.37 0.10 -31.42
CA ALA A 239 2.37 0.38 -32.44
C ALA A 239 2.28 1.86 -32.88
N ASP A 240 3.40 2.58 -32.83
CA ASP A 240 3.49 3.92 -33.41
C ASP A 240 3.72 3.75 -34.91
N GLY A 241 2.70 4.05 -35.73
CA GLY A 241 2.66 3.76 -37.16
C GLY A 241 3.74 4.43 -38.02
N ARG A 242 4.75 5.07 -37.42
CA ARG A 242 5.80 5.82 -38.11
C ARG A 242 7.20 5.21 -37.99
N ARG A 243 7.51 4.41 -36.95
CA ARG A 243 8.80 3.72 -36.72
C ARG A 243 8.53 2.60 -35.72
N LYS A 244 9.26 1.47 -35.72
CA LYS A 244 9.12 0.29 -34.80
C LYS A 244 9.21 0.65 -33.29
N GLN A 245 8.36 1.54 -32.81
CA GLN A 245 8.28 2.08 -31.46
C GLN A 245 6.88 1.78 -30.96
N TRP A 246 6.78 1.47 -29.68
CA TRP A 246 5.53 1.20 -29.00
C TRP A 246 5.20 2.37 -28.09
N THR A 247 3.95 2.81 -28.11
CA THR A 247 3.41 3.74 -27.12
C THR A 247 2.54 2.98 -26.14
N THR A 248 2.74 3.18 -24.85
CA THR A 248 1.86 2.60 -23.83
C THR A 248 0.63 3.46 -23.59
N MET A 249 -0.51 2.81 -23.40
CA MET A 249 -1.75 3.43 -22.95
C MET A 249 -2.40 2.53 -21.91
N SER A 250 -2.94 3.08 -20.82
CA SER A 250 -3.51 2.26 -19.74
C SER A 250 -4.87 2.74 -19.26
N TRP A 251 -5.73 1.80 -18.87
CA TRP A 251 -7.04 2.11 -18.28
C TRP A 251 -6.91 2.81 -16.93
N TRP A 252 -5.93 2.36 -16.15
CA TRP A 252 -5.59 2.85 -14.80
C TRP A 252 -4.13 3.29 -14.72
N PRO A 253 -3.79 4.23 -13.83
CA PRO A 253 -2.41 4.67 -13.66
C PRO A 253 -1.57 3.56 -13.03
N ARG A 254 -0.33 3.41 -13.51
CA ARG A 254 0.67 2.57 -12.85
C ARG A 254 1.01 3.12 -11.44
N PRO A 255 1.44 2.28 -10.49
CA PRO A 255 1.78 2.71 -9.12
C PRO A 255 2.77 3.86 -9.08
N ASN A 256 3.84 3.81 -9.89
CA ASN A 256 4.84 4.88 -9.98
C ASN A 256 4.29 6.27 -10.34
N VAL A 257 3.09 6.34 -10.93
CA VAL A 257 2.34 7.58 -11.19
C VAL A 257 1.28 7.84 -10.11
N PHE A 258 0.54 6.83 -9.68
CA PHE A 258 -0.51 6.96 -8.67
C PHE A 258 0.03 7.29 -7.27
N ASP A 259 1.12 6.67 -6.84
CA ASP A 259 1.76 6.91 -5.54
C ASP A 259 2.25 8.36 -5.41
N LYS A 260 2.36 9.03 -6.56
CA LYS A 260 2.74 10.43 -6.69
C LYS A 260 1.53 11.37 -6.80
N CYS A 261 0.30 10.86 -6.72
CA CYS A 261 -0.89 11.68 -6.77
C CYS A 261 -1.20 12.32 -5.42
N GLY A 262 -1.87 13.48 -5.45
CA GLY A 262 -2.23 14.19 -4.22
C GLY A 262 -3.15 13.40 -3.27
N PRO A 263 -4.19 12.69 -3.77
CA PRO A 263 -5.09 11.91 -2.92
C PRO A 263 -4.42 10.77 -2.14
N TRP A 264 -3.32 10.20 -2.63
CA TRP A 264 -2.65 9.08 -1.98
C TRP A 264 -1.79 9.56 -0.79
N THR A 265 -2.14 9.11 0.41
CA THR A 265 -1.50 9.53 1.67
C THR A 265 -0.93 8.36 2.47
N GLY A 266 -0.67 7.22 1.81
CA GLY A 266 -0.17 5.99 2.45
C GLY A 266 -1.26 4.95 2.76
N TYR A 267 -2.53 5.31 2.59
CA TYR A 267 -3.67 4.39 2.66
C TYR A 267 -4.78 4.88 1.72
N TRP A 268 -5.77 4.02 1.45
CA TRP A 268 -6.90 4.31 0.59
C TRP A 268 -7.98 5.11 1.31
N ASN A 269 -7.87 6.43 1.25
CA ASN A 269 -8.83 7.35 1.85
C ASN A 269 -10.03 7.67 0.93
N THR A 270 -10.99 8.45 1.45
CA THR A 270 -12.20 8.87 0.72
C THR A 270 -11.88 9.60 -0.59
N SER A 271 -10.79 10.38 -0.64
CA SER A 271 -10.40 11.09 -1.87
C SER A 271 -9.90 10.14 -2.96
N CYS A 272 -9.17 9.08 -2.57
CA CYS A 272 -8.79 8.00 -3.49
C CYS A 272 -10.04 7.31 -4.06
N GLU A 273 -11.00 6.94 -3.20
CA GLU A 273 -12.22 6.24 -3.62
C GLU A 273 -13.08 7.12 -4.54
N LEU A 274 -13.30 8.38 -4.19
CA LEU A 274 -14.07 9.31 -5.03
C LEU A 274 -13.45 9.49 -6.40
N TRP A 275 -12.11 9.61 -6.48
CA TRP A 275 -11.40 9.69 -7.75
C TRP A 275 -11.56 8.40 -8.56
N PHE A 276 -11.39 7.24 -7.92
CA PHE A 276 -11.49 5.93 -8.57
C PHE A 276 -12.88 5.69 -9.14
N GLN A 277 -13.93 5.93 -8.34
CA GLN A 277 -15.32 5.73 -8.76
C GLN A 277 -15.70 6.65 -9.92
N ARG A 278 -15.36 7.94 -9.86
CA ARG A 278 -15.59 8.88 -10.99
C ARG A 278 -14.93 8.40 -12.28
N ARG A 279 -13.72 7.84 -12.18
CA ARG A 279 -13.00 7.29 -13.33
C ARG A 279 -13.66 6.01 -13.84
N LEU A 280 -14.04 5.10 -12.94
CA LEU A 280 -14.73 3.84 -13.25
C LEU A 280 -16.06 4.12 -13.98
N ASP A 281 -16.87 5.02 -13.44
CA ASP A 281 -18.13 5.45 -14.04
C ASP A 281 -17.92 6.02 -15.44
N SER A 282 -16.92 6.88 -15.61
CA SER A 282 -16.58 7.43 -16.92
C SER A 282 -16.20 6.34 -17.93
N ILE A 283 -15.49 5.29 -17.49
CA ILE A 283 -15.12 4.16 -18.35
C ILE A 283 -16.37 3.36 -18.73
N ARG A 284 -17.18 2.99 -17.73
CA ARG A 284 -18.41 2.19 -17.92
C ARG A 284 -19.45 2.89 -18.79
N CYS A 285 -19.57 4.21 -18.72
CA CYS A 285 -20.47 4.98 -19.60
C CYS A 285 -19.84 5.35 -20.97
N GLY A 286 -18.66 4.82 -21.29
CA GLY A 286 -18.00 5.04 -22.59
C GLY A 286 -17.45 6.45 -22.80
N LYS A 287 -17.38 7.29 -21.75
CA LYS A 287 -16.86 8.67 -21.82
C LYS A 287 -15.34 8.74 -21.64
N ALA A 288 -14.74 7.68 -21.13
CA ALA A 288 -13.31 7.58 -20.86
C ALA A 288 -12.61 6.57 -21.77
N ARG A 289 -11.37 6.90 -22.13
CA ARG A 289 -10.43 6.01 -22.81
C ARG A 289 -9.17 5.76 -21.97
N PRO A 290 -8.34 4.77 -22.30
CA PRO A 290 -6.99 4.64 -21.77
C PRO A 290 -6.17 5.90 -22.01
N PHE A 291 -5.26 6.17 -21.09
CA PHE A 291 -4.40 7.35 -21.11
C PHE A 291 -2.95 6.96 -21.36
N LYS A 292 -2.25 7.81 -22.10
CA LYS A 292 -0.79 7.76 -22.22
C LYS A 292 -0.14 8.19 -20.90
N PRO A 293 1.12 7.80 -20.60
CA PRO A 293 1.82 8.21 -19.39
C PRO A 293 1.82 9.73 -19.11
N ALA A 294 1.97 10.56 -20.16
CA ALA A 294 1.93 12.02 -20.03
C ALA A 294 0.54 12.56 -19.63
N GLU A 295 -0.54 11.89 -20.03
CA GLU A 295 -1.90 12.26 -19.68
C GLU A 295 -2.19 11.96 -18.20
N TRP A 296 -1.70 10.83 -17.68
CA TRP A 296 -1.80 10.53 -16.24
C TRP A 296 -1.10 11.58 -15.39
N LYS A 297 0.11 12.01 -15.77
CA LYS A 297 0.81 13.10 -15.08
C LYS A 297 -0.03 14.39 -15.04
N ARG A 298 -0.73 14.72 -16.13
CA ARG A 298 -1.59 15.91 -16.22
C ARG A 298 -2.84 15.80 -15.34
N VAL A 299 -3.44 14.60 -15.27
CA VAL A 299 -4.59 14.33 -14.39
C VAL A 299 -4.22 14.61 -12.94
N PHE A 300 -3.07 14.12 -12.48
CA PHE A 300 -2.68 14.24 -11.08
C PHE A 300 -2.01 15.57 -10.71
N LYS A 301 -1.35 16.25 -11.65
CA LYS A 301 -0.77 17.59 -11.42
C LYS A 301 -1.82 18.63 -10.97
N ARG A 302 -3.10 18.42 -11.31
CA ARG A 302 -4.21 19.31 -10.92
C ARG A 302 -4.70 19.10 -9.48
N CYS A 303 -4.37 17.97 -8.86
CA CYS A 303 -4.59 17.77 -7.43
C CYS A 303 -3.47 18.48 -6.67
N SER A 304 -3.74 19.12 -5.53
CA SER A 304 -2.73 19.84 -4.73
C SER A 304 -1.66 18.88 -4.16
N GLN A 305 -0.72 18.48 -5.01
CA GLN A 305 0.30 17.47 -4.71
C GLN A 305 1.26 17.97 -3.63
N ASP A 306 1.69 19.24 -3.71
CA ASP A 306 2.82 19.72 -2.92
C ASP A 306 2.47 19.89 -1.44
N LYS A 307 1.30 20.48 -1.12
CA LYS A 307 0.87 20.67 0.27
C LYS A 307 0.50 19.35 0.94
N THR A 308 -0.21 18.48 0.24
CA THR A 308 -0.61 17.17 0.78
C THR A 308 0.62 16.31 1.06
N ARG A 309 1.58 16.27 0.13
CA ARG A 309 2.84 15.55 0.32
C ARG A 309 3.68 16.13 1.45
N LEU A 310 3.76 17.46 1.55
CA LEU A 310 4.46 18.09 2.65
C LEU A 310 3.89 17.62 4.00
N LEU A 311 2.55 17.63 4.13
CA LEU A 311 1.89 17.14 5.34
C LEU A 311 2.15 15.65 5.58
N CYS A 312 2.07 14.79 4.55
CA CYS A 312 2.39 13.37 4.69
C CYS A 312 3.83 13.15 5.17
N ASN A 313 4.80 13.87 4.59
CA ASN A 313 6.21 13.76 4.97
C ASN A 313 6.45 14.22 6.41
N LEU A 314 5.88 15.37 6.80
CA LEU A 314 5.99 15.87 8.18
C LEU A 314 5.34 14.91 9.18
N THR A 315 4.21 14.31 8.82
CA THR A 315 3.51 13.34 9.67
C THR A 315 4.33 12.05 9.82
N GLU A 316 4.96 11.58 8.74
CA GLU A 316 5.85 10.42 8.78
C GLU A 316 7.10 10.67 9.62
N GLU A 317 7.74 11.84 9.47
CA GLU A 317 8.88 12.24 10.29
C GLU A 317 8.53 12.34 11.77
N ALA A 318 7.42 13.01 12.11
CA ALA A 318 6.93 13.10 13.48
C ALA A 318 6.61 11.73 14.07
N SER A 319 6.00 10.84 13.27
CA SER A 319 5.69 9.47 13.68
C SER A 319 6.95 8.65 13.93
N ALA A 320 7.95 8.76 13.06
CA ALA A 320 9.23 8.06 13.20
C ALA A 320 9.99 8.53 14.44
N LEU A 321 10.03 9.85 14.70
CA LEU A 321 10.63 10.42 15.90
C LEU A 321 9.92 9.95 17.17
N PHE A 322 8.58 9.94 17.17
CA PHE A 322 7.80 9.43 18.30
C PHE A 322 8.07 7.96 18.56
N ILE A 323 8.01 7.12 17.53
CA ILE A 323 8.30 5.69 17.63
C ILE A 323 9.74 5.46 18.11
N GLY A 324 10.72 6.18 17.59
CA GLY A 324 12.12 6.05 18.02
C GLY A 324 12.32 6.37 19.50
N LYS A 325 11.60 7.35 20.04
CA LYS A 325 11.65 7.69 21.49
C LYS A 325 10.94 6.68 22.39
N VAL A 326 9.94 5.96 21.87
CA VAL A 326 9.19 4.99 22.68
C VAL A 326 9.73 3.57 22.52
N LEU A 327 10.27 3.21 21.35
CA LEU A 327 10.87 1.88 21.12
C LEU A 327 12.35 1.79 21.50
N GLY A 328 13.07 2.91 21.55
CA GLY A 328 14.47 2.97 21.97
C GLY A 328 14.64 2.94 23.49
#